data_AF-A0A7C5CZ03-F1
#
_entry.id   AF-A0A7C5CZ03-F1
#
_cell.length_a   1.000
_cell.length_b   1.000
_cell.length_c   1.000
_cell.angle_alpha   90.00
_cell.angle_beta   90.00
_cell.angle_gamma   90.00
#
_symmetry.space_group_name_H-M   'P 1'
#
loop_
_entity.id
_entity.type
_entity.pdbx_description
1 polymer ?
#
loop_
_entity_poly.entity_id
_entity_poly.type
_entity_poly.pdbx_seq_one_letter_code
_entity_poly.pdbx_strand_id
1 'polypeptide(L)'
;MKNDTIQFATNVVFGGYLIVSNVSQEILTAGDRLRIAIASRYGGQFAGIMPQFPGVGLVWDTSQLNIDGSISVRLGVLRPTFTLVELAGDELVFSGLGGAAGYKFTILGSTNLSLPLNEWKPIATNSFDVEGKFEVRIPRDSATQFFTIKVEY
;
A
#
# COMPACT_ATOMS: atom_id res chain seq x y z
N MET A 1 2.97 -20.04 7.18
CA MET A 1 1.70 -19.75 7.88
C MET A 1 0.87 -21.00 8.04
N LYS A 2 0.33 -21.27 9.23
CA LYS A 2 -0.68 -22.31 9.45
C LYS A 2 -2.02 -21.58 9.58
N ASN A 3 -2.82 -21.58 8.52
CA ASN A 3 -4.13 -20.96 8.53
C ASN A 3 -5.09 -21.84 9.35
N ASP A 4 -5.63 -21.32 10.45
CA ASP A 4 -6.76 -21.95 11.13
C ASP A 4 -8.02 -21.64 10.32
N THR A 5 -8.52 -22.66 9.63
CA THR A 5 -9.74 -22.55 8.81
C THR A 5 -10.85 -23.31 9.51
N ILE A 6 -12.03 -22.71 9.64
CA ILE A 6 -13.23 -23.45 10.00
C ILE A 6 -13.59 -24.34 8.81
N GLN A 7 -13.38 -25.65 8.98
CA GLN A 7 -13.62 -26.64 7.95
C GLN A 7 -15.01 -27.27 8.18
N PHE A 8 -15.91 -27.11 7.20
CA PHE A 8 -17.21 -27.80 7.06
C PHE A 8 -18.42 -27.24 7.82
N ALA A 9 -18.82 -26.02 7.49
CA ALA A 9 -20.19 -25.55 7.72
C ALA A 9 -21.00 -25.58 6.40
N THR A 10 -22.27 -26.01 6.43
CA THR A 10 -23.17 -25.97 5.26
C THR A 10 -23.53 -24.53 4.88
N ASN A 11 -23.68 -23.65 5.87
CA ASN A 11 -23.92 -22.23 5.71
C ASN A 11 -23.09 -21.45 6.74
N VAL A 12 -22.36 -20.44 6.28
CA VAL A 12 -21.66 -19.48 7.14
C VAL A 12 -22.27 -18.10 6.93
N VAL A 13 -22.75 -17.51 8.02
CA VAL A 13 -23.19 -16.12 8.06
C VAL A 13 -22.17 -15.30 8.83
N PHE A 14 -21.47 -14.41 8.15
CA PHE A 14 -20.51 -13.50 8.75
C PHE A 14 -21.22 -12.39 9.53
N GLY A 15 -20.64 -12.05 10.69
CA GLY A 15 -21.13 -11.02 11.61
C GLY A 15 -20.04 -10.66 12.62
N GLY A 16 -20.29 -9.63 13.43
CA GLY A 16 -19.32 -9.20 14.46
C GLY A 16 -18.00 -8.70 13.88
N TYR A 17 -16.93 -8.75 14.67
CA TYR A 17 -15.60 -8.32 14.23
C TYR A 17 -14.74 -9.53 13.86
N LEU A 18 -14.07 -9.46 12.70
CA LEU A 18 -12.96 -10.37 12.40
C LEU A 18 -11.69 -9.83 13.04
N ILE A 19 -11.05 -10.63 13.89
CA ILE A 19 -9.74 -10.30 14.46
C ILE A 19 -8.69 -11.10 13.69
N VAL A 20 -7.82 -10.40 12.98
CA VAL A 20 -6.65 -10.95 12.29
C VAL A 20 -5.44 -10.72 13.18
N SER A 21 -5.09 -11.72 13.99
CA SER A 21 -3.89 -11.73 14.82
C SER A 21 -2.69 -12.37 14.08
N ASN A 22 -1.46 -12.12 14.54
CA ASN A 22 -0.19 -12.62 13.98
C ASN A 22 0.27 -12.04 12.63
N VAL A 23 -0.20 -10.84 12.26
CA VAL A 23 0.29 -10.08 11.09
C VAL A 23 1.72 -9.54 11.29
N SER A 24 2.34 -9.75 12.45
CA SER A 24 3.57 -9.06 12.87
C SER A 24 4.88 -9.71 12.38
N GLN A 25 4.85 -10.85 11.69
CA GLN A 25 6.07 -11.54 11.24
C GLN A 25 6.20 -11.66 9.71
N GLU A 26 5.10 -11.57 8.98
CA GLU A 26 5.09 -11.40 7.52
C GLU A 26 4.26 -10.15 7.22
N ILE A 27 4.91 -9.12 6.68
CA ILE A 27 4.22 -7.92 6.21
C ILE A 27 3.30 -8.38 5.09
N LEU A 28 1.98 -8.34 5.31
CA LEU A 28 1.01 -8.59 4.24
C LEU A 28 1.28 -7.61 3.10
N THR A 29 1.19 -8.10 1.88
CA THR A 29 1.37 -7.32 0.65
C THR A 29 0.09 -7.36 -0.19
N ALA A 30 -0.11 -6.38 -1.08
CA ALA A 30 -1.30 -6.44 -1.94
C ALA A 30 -1.25 -7.68 -2.83
N GLY A 31 -2.38 -8.37 -2.94
CA GLY A 31 -2.50 -9.67 -3.60
C GLY A 31 -2.61 -10.83 -2.63
N ASP A 32 -2.20 -10.66 -1.37
CA ASP A 32 -2.38 -11.70 -0.35
C ASP A 32 -3.85 -11.97 -0.09
N ARG A 33 -4.16 -13.24 0.17
CA ARG A 33 -5.54 -13.71 0.37
C ARG A 33 -5.62 -14.63 1.57
N LEU A 34 -6.59 -14.36 2.44
CA LEU A 34 -6.84 -15.11 3.65
C LEU A 34 -8.20 -15.78 3.52
N ARG A 35 -8.20 -17.12 3.46
CA ARG A 35 -9.44 -17.91 3.52
C ARG A 35 -9.91 -17.94 4.98
N ILE A 36 -11.10 -17.39 5.23
CA ILE A 36 -11.67 -17.27 6.57
C ILE A 36 -12.56 -18.48 6.90
N ALA A 37 -13.32 -18.95 5.91
CA ALA A 37 -14.21 -20.09 6.06
C ALA A 37 -14.30 -20.93 4.79
N ILE A 38 -14.59 -22.22 4.94
CA ILE A 38 -14.94 -23.12 3.85
C ILE A 38 -16.36 -23.64 4.08
N ALA A 39 -17.29 -23.21 3.23
CA ALA A 39 -18.71 -23.54 3.31
C ALA A 39 -19.37 -23.68 1.93
N SER A 40 -20.55 -24.31 1.89
CA SER A 40 -21.34 -24.42 0.65
C SER A 40 -22.11 -23.14 0.32
N ARG A 41 -22.44 -22.34 1.33
CA ARG A 41 -23.11 -21.04 1.18
C ARG A 41 -22.52 -20.05 2.17
N TYR A 42 -22.40 -18.80 1.72
CA TYR A 42 -21.92 -17.67 2.50
C TYR A 42 -22.99 -16.58 2.53
N GLY A 43 -23.07 -15.84 3.63
CA GLY A 43 -23.94 -14.67 3.76
C GLY A 43 -23.46 -13.73 4.85
N GLY A 44 -24.13 -12.57 4.99
CA GLY A 44 -23.77 -11.57 5.98
C GLY A 44 -22.49 -10.79 5.64
N GLN A 45 -21.95 -10.08 6.65
CA GLN A 45 -20.69 -9.34 6.58
C GLN A 45 -20.15 -9.11 7.99
N PHE A 46 -18.84 -8.97 8.11
CA PHE A 46 -18.28 -8.46 9.37
C PHE A 46 -18.70 -6.99 9.58
N ALA A 47 -18.99 -6.63 10.83
CA ALA A 47 -19.16 -5.25 11.26
C ALA A 47 -17.83 -4.46 11.19
N GLY A 48 -16.70 -5.15 11.25
CA GLY A 48 -15.37 -4.59 11.07
C GLY A 48 -14.28 -5.66 11.08
N ILE A 49 -13.08 -5.28 10.65
CA ILE A 49 -11.89 -6.12 10.70
C ILE A 49 -10.85 -5.40 11.56
N MET A 50 -10.18 -6.14 12.45
CA MET A 50 -9.13 -5.64 13.32
C MET A 50 -7.83 -6.41 13.08
N PRO A 51 -6.69 -5.75 12.81
CA PRO A 51 -6.55 -4.30 12.67
C PRO A 51 -7.32 -3.75 11.46
N GLN A 52 -7.72 -2.48 11.54
CA GLN A 52 -8.50 -1.81 10.49
C GLN A 52 -7.79 -1.82 9.12
N PHE A 53 -6.46 -1.79 9.14
CA PHE A 53 -5.61 -1.89 7.97
C PHE A 53 -4.69 -3.11 8.09
N PRO A 54 -4.53 -3.91 7.02
CA PRO A 54 -3.60 -5.04 6.98
C PRO A 54 -2.12 -4.63 7.04
N GLY A 55 -1.82 -3.36 6.73
CA GLY A 55 -0.48 -2.79 6.75
C GLY A 55 -0.52 -1.33 6.30
N VAL A 56 0.62 -0.64 6.39
CA VAL A 56 0.71 0.77 5.98
C VAL A 56 0.45 0.90 4.47
N GLY A 57 -0.54 1.73 4.12
CA GLY A 57 -0.96 1.95 2.74
C GLY A 57 -1.77 0.81 2.13
N LEU A 58 -2.14 -0.20 2.92
CA LEU A 58 -2.94 -1.35 2.48
C LEU A 58 -4.34 -1.31 3.10
N VAL A 59 -5.29 -1.95 2.44
CA VAL A 59 -6.68 -2.06 2.90
C VAL A 59 -7.22 -3.47 2.69
N TRP A 60 -8.19 -3.86 3.50
CA TRP A 60 -8.91 -5.12 3.32
C TRP A 60 -9.88 -5.05 2.14
N ASP A 61 -9.99 -6.15 1.41
CA ASP A 61 -10.98 -6.39 0.37
C ASP A 61 -11.86 -7.58 0.76
N THR A 62 -13.15 -7.31 0.96
CA THR A 62 -14.15 -8.31 1.35
C THR A 62 -15.07 -8.71 0.19
N SER A 63 -14.76 -8.32 -1.05
CA SER A 63 -15.59 -8.61 -2.24
C SER A 63 -15.79 -10.10 -2.47
N GLN A 64 -14.85 -10.92 -2.03
CA GLN A 64 -14.87 -12.37 -2.17
C GLN A 64 -15.46 -13.09 -0.94
N LEU A 65 -15.78 -12.36 0.13
CA LEU A 65 -16.22 -12.97 1.39
C LEU A 65 -17.49 -13.82 1.21
N ASN A 66 -18.46 -13.32 0.45
CA ASN A 66 -19.71 -14.04 0.18
C ASN A 66 -19.64 -14.95 -1.07
N ILE A 67 -18.49 -15.06 -1.71
CA ILE A 67 -18.28 -15.89 -2.90
C ILE A 67 -17.55 -17.17 -2.50
N ASP A 68 -16.42 -17.02 -1.80
CA ASP A 68 -15.59 -18.15 -1.40
C ASP A 68 -15.12 -18.06 0.06
N GLY A 69 -15.67 -17.16 0.88
CA GLY A 69 -15.34 -17.09 2.30
C GLY A 69 -13.94 -16.53 2.57
N SER A 70 -13.38 -15.74 1.66
CA SER A 70 -12.06 -15.12 1.84
C SER A 70 -12.10 -13.61 1.82
N ILE A 71 -11.08 -13.03 2.46
CA ILE A 71 -10.72 -11.62 2.33
C ILE A 71 -9.35 -11.53 1.65
N SER A 72 -9.10 -10.43 0.97
CA SER A 72 -7.80 -10.14 0.36
C SER A 72 -7.21 -8.84 0.88
N VAL A 73 -5.92 -8.67 0.64
CA VAL A 73 -5.18 -7.42 0.88
C VAL A 73 -5.02 -6.72 -0.45
N ARG A 74 -5.35 -5.43 -0.50
CA ARG A 74 -5.14 -4.60 -1.68
C ARG A 74 -4.45 -3.30 -1.30
N LEU A 75 -3.85 -2.66 -2.30
CA LEU A 75 -3.31 -1.33 -2.12
C LEU A 75 -4.44 -0.32 -1.88
N GLY A 76 -4.25 0.54 -0.90
CA GLY A 76 -5.11 1.68 -0.66
C GLY A 76 -4.88 2.78 -1.70
N VAL A 77 -5.62 3.88 -1.56
CA VAL A 77 -5.30 5.10 -2.30
C VAL A 77 -4.11 5.77 -1.62
N LEU A 78 -2.96 5.75 -2.29
CA LEU A 78 -1.73 6.36 -1.79
C LEU A 78 -1.65 7.82 -2.22
N ARG A 79 -1.19 8.68 -1.31
CA ARG A 79 -0.99 10.11 -1.57
C ARG A 79 0.35 10.55 -0.97
N PRO A 80 1.48 10.11 -1.55
CA PRO A 80 2.78 10.51 -1.05
C PRO A 80 2.93 12.03 -1.14
N THR A 81 3.43 12.64 -0.07
CA THR A 81 3.62 14.09 0.02
C THR A 81 5.03 14.36 0.49
N PHE A 82 5.69 15.36 -0.12
CA PHE A 82 6.95 15.87 0.38
C PHE A 82 6.71 16.66 1.67
N THR A 83 7.42 16.27 2.72
CA THR A 83 7.42 16.94 4.03
C THR A 83 8.64 17.85 4.20
N LEU A 84 9.75 17.49 3.57
CA LEU A 84 10.98 18.27 3.56
C LEU A 84 11.61 18.18 2.17
N VAL A 85 12.09 19.32 1.68
CA VAL A 85 12.96 19.42 0.52
C VAL A 85 14.10 20.35 0.89
N GLU A 86 15.33 19.85 0.87
CA GLU A 86 16.51 20.63 1.24
C GLU A 86 17.68 20.36 0.29
N LEU A 87 18.61 21.31 0.20
CA LEU A 87 19.87 21.14 -0.51
C LEU A 87 20.95 20.75 0.50
N ALA A 88 21.53 19.56 0.33
CA ALA A 88 22.61 19.04 1.15
C ALA A 88 23.87 18.88 0.29
N GLY A 89 24.74 19.89 0.30
CA GLY A 89 25.90 19.94 -0.60
C GLY A 89 25.47 20.11 -2.05
N ASP A 90 25.73 19.10 -2.88
CA ASP A 90 25.35 19.07 -4.30
C ASP A 90 24.17 18.13 -4.61
N GLU A 91 23.46 17.70 -3.56
CA GLU A 91 22.28 16.84 -3.67
C GLU A 91 21.03 17.53 -3.16
N LEU A 92 19.90 17.27 -3.80
CA LEU A 92 18.58 17.59 -3.28
C LEU A 92 18.06 16.39 -2.50
N VAL A 93 17.69 16.62 -1.24
CA VAL A 93 17.10 15.61 -0.36
C VAL A 93 15.60 15.85 -0.28
N PHE A 94 14.82 14.84 -0.65
CA PHE A 94 13.37 14.82 -0.54
C PHE A 94 12.98 13.81 0.52
N SER A 95 12.24 14.25 1.53
CA SER A 95 11.65 13.37 2.54
C SER A 95 10.14 13.53 2.58
N GLY A 96 9.42 12.43 2.83
CA GLY A 96 7.98 12.46 2.85
C GLY A 96 7.32 11.22 3.42
N LEU A 97 6.00 11.21 3.35
CA LEU A 97 5.13 10.17 3.89
C LEU A 97 3.91 9.96 3.00
N GLY A 98 3.11 8.93 3.28
CA GLY A 98 1.86 8.65 2.56
C GLY A 98 1.99 7.60 1.45
N GLY A 99 3.08 6.83 1.45
CA GLY A 99 3.24 5.62 0.65
C GLY A 99 2.73 4.36 1.34
N ALA A 100 2.97 3.21 0.70
CA ALA A 100 2.73 1.89 1.28
C ALA A 100 4.05 1.20 1.59
N ALA A 101 4.11 0.47 2.70
CA ALA A 101 5.33 -0.18 3.15
C ALA A 101 5.92 -1.12 2.08
N GLY A 102 7.20 -0.94 1.74
CA GLY A 102 7.91 -1.75 0.75
C GLY A 102 7.55 -1.48 -0.72
N TYR A 103 6.59 -0.59 -1.01
CA TYR A 103 6.26 -0.21 -2.39
C TYR A 103 7.31 0.72 -2.97
N LYS A 104 7.50 0.61 -4.29
CA LYS A 104 8.43 1.48 -5.02
C LYS A 104 7.77 2.79 -5.40
N PHE A 105 8.58 3.83 -5.47
CA PHE A 105 8.22 5.11 -6.04
C PHE A 105 9.36 5.63 -6.91
N THR A 106 9.02 6.52 -7.82
CA THR A 106 9.96 7.22 -8.67
C THR A 106 9.78 8.73 -8.51
N ILE A 107 10.88 9.45 -8.32
CA ILE A 107 10.91 10.90 -8.46
C ILE A 107 11.00 11.22 -9.94
N LEU A 108 10.01 11.97 -10.42
CA LEU A 108 10.00 12.51 -11.78
C LEU A 108 10.40 13.98 -11.73
N GLY A 109 11.22 14.41 -12.68
CA GLY A 109 11.63 15.79 -12.86
C GLY A 109 11.23 16.37 -14.21
N SER A 110 11.02 17.67 -14.23
CA SER A 110 10.81 18.44 -15.46
C SER A 110 11.43 19.84 -15.36
N THR A 111 11.83 20.36 -16.52
CA THR A 111 12.22 21.78 -16.70
C THR A 111 11.01 22.66 -17.02
N ASN A 112 9.84 22.06 -17.29
CA ASN A 112 8.62 22.76 -17.66
C ASN A 112 7.39 22.13 -16.97
N LEU A 113 6.74 22.91 -16.10
CA LEU A 113 5.53 22.50 -15.37
C LEU A 113 4.30 22.30 -16.28
N SER A 114 4.30 22.87 -17.49
CA SER A 114 3.19 22.73 -18.43
C SER A 114 3.21 21.39 -19.21
N LEU A 115 4.29 20.62 -19.12
CA LEU A 115 4.37 19.31 -19.78
C LEU A 115 3.44 18.31 -19.09
N PRO A 116 2.71 17.47 -19.85
CA PRO A 116 1.98 16.34 -19.30
C PRO A 116 2.86 15.46 -18.41
N LEU A 117 2.30 14.93 -17.31
CA LEU A 117 3.06 14.17 -16.31
C LEU A 117 3.76 12.91 -16.89
N ASN A 118 3.19 12.31 -17.93
CA ASN A 118 3.79 11.17 -18.63
C ASN A 118 5.03 11.53 -19.48
N GLU A 119 5.31 12.82 -19.67
CA GLU A 119 6.51 13.30 -20.37
C GLU A 119 7.66 13.67 -19.41
N TRP A 120 7.37 13.76 -18.10
CA TRP A 120 8.39 14.05 -17.08
C TRP A 120 9.37 12.87 -16.96
N LYS A 121 10.64 13.17 -16.70
CA LYS A 121 11.71 12.17 -16.74
C LYS A 121 11.93 11.53 -15.36
N PRO A 122 12.11 10.20 -15.28
CA PRO A 122 12.51 9.56 -14.04
C PRO A 122 13.94 9.96 -13.66
N ILE A 123 14.13 10.40 -12.41
CA ILE A 123 15.44 10.78 -11.87
C ILE A 123 15.97 9.67 -10.95
N ALA A 124 15.14 9.20 -10.02
CA ALA A 124 15.51 8.19 -9.05
C ALA A 124 14.31 7.31 -8.70
N THR A 125 14.56 6.02 -8.49
CA THR A 125 13.57 5.06 -8.02
C THR A 125 14.04 4.48 -6.70
N ASN A 126 13.17 4.53 -5.69
CA ASN A 126 13.44 3.99 -4.36
C ASN A 126 12.17 3.33 -3.79
N SER A 127 12.18 2.89 -2.54
CA SER A 127 11.03 2.27 -1.88
C SER A 127 10.66 2.99 -0.60
N PHE A 128 9.38 2.96 -0.23
CA PHE A 128 8.94 3.42 1.07
C PHE A 128 9.39 2.46 2.17
N ASP A 129 9.71 2.99 3.34
CA ASP A 129 10.03 2.20 4.52
C ASP A 129 8.78 1.52 5.12
N VAL A 130 8.97 0.82 6.25
CA VAL A 130 7.90 0.10 6.94
C VAL A 130 6.76 1.00 7.46
N GLU A 131 7.00 2.29 7.61
CA GLU A 131 6.01 3.29 8.02
C GLU A 131 5.40 4.06 6.84
N GLY A 132 5.71 3.67 5.59
CA GLY A 132 5.23 4.36 4.39
C GLY A 132 5.89 5.73 4.18
N LYS A 133 7.04 5.97 4.82
CA LYS A 133 7.86 7.17 4.66
C LYS A 133 8.93 6.93 3.61
N PHE A 134 9.50 8.00 3.11
CA PHE A 134 10.62 7.94 2.19
C PHE A 134 11.61 9.08 2.45
N GLU A 135 12.86 8.79 2.12
CA GLU A 135 13.92 9.77 1.93
C GLU A 135 14.65 9.38 0.64
N VAL A 136 14.88 10.35 -0.24
CA VAL A 136 15.64 10.14 -1.46
C VAL A 136 16.55 11.33 -1.72
N ARG A 137 17.78 11.03 -2.10
CA ARG A 137 18.78 12.01 -2.53
C ARG A 137 18.91 11.91 -4.03
N ILE A 138 18.84 13.04 -4.72
CA ILE A 138 19.09 13.11 -6.15
C ILE A 138 20.20 14.15 -6.40
N PRO A 139 21.05 13.94 -7.42
CA PRO A 139 21.99 14.96 -7.84
C PRO A 139 21.26 16.25 -8.16
N ARG A 140 21.82 17.38 -7.76
CA ARG A 140 21.29 18.68 -8.15
C ARG A 140 21.49 18.86 -9.65
N ASP A 141 20.39 19.09 -10.36
CA ASP A 141 20.40 19.57 -11.74
C ASP A 141 19.93 21.03 -11.77
N SER A 142 20.74 21.91 -12.35
CA SER A 142 20.41 23.33 -12.50
C SER A 142 19.25 23.59 -13.48
N ALA A 143 18.95 22.66 -14.39
CA ALA A 143 17.88 22.80 -15.37
C ALA A 143 16.52 22.29 -14.84
N THR A 144 16.52 21.20 -14.07
CA THR A 144 15.30 20.61 -13.52
C THR A 144 14.80 21.40 -12.30
N GLN A 145 13.58 21.94 -12.40
CA GLN A 145 13.01 22.83 -11.37
C GLN A 145 11.71 22.29 -10.77
N PHE A 146 11.05 21.36 -11.46
CA PHE A 146 9.78 20.79 -11.04
C PHE A 146 9.95 19.32 -10.73
N PHE A 147 9.41 18.90 -9.59
CA PHE A 147 9.53 17.53 -9.10
C PHE A 147 8.19 17.00 -8.63
N THR A 148 7.97 15.71 -8.82
CA THR A 148 6.79 15.01 -8.33
C THR A 148 7.15 13.57 -8.01
N ILE A 149 6.35 12.94 -7.16
CA ILE A 149 6.52 11.56 -6.74
C ILE A 149 5.41 10.71 -7.37
N LYS A 150 5.81 9.62 -8.01
CA LYS A 150 4.91 8.63 -8.60
C LYS A 150 5.10 7.30 -7.88
N VAL A 151 4.04 6.72 -7.33
CA VAL A 151 4.07 5.34 -6.84
C VAL A 151 4.03 4.38 -8.03
N GLU A 152 4.84 3.33 -7.99
CA GLU A 152 4.82 2.27 -8.98
C GLU A 152 3.89 1.14 -8.52
N TYR A 153 3.02 0.69 -9.42
CA TYR A 153 1.97 -0.31 -9.19
C TYR A 153 2.25 -1.60 -9.99
#